data_AF-A0A329T3F1-F1
#
_entry.id   AF-A0A329T3F1-F1
#
_cell.length_a   1.000
_cell.length_b   1.000
_cell.length_c   1.000
_cell.angle_alpha   90.00
_cell.angle_beta   90.00
_cell.angle_gamma   90.00
#
_symmetry.space_group_name_H-M   'P 1'
#
loop_
_entity.id
_entity.type
_entity.pdbx_description
1 polymer ?
#
loop_
_entity_poly.entity_id
_entity_poly.type
_entity_poly.pdbx_seq_one_letter_code
_entity_poly.pdbx_strand_id
1 'polypeptide(L)'
;MHLATETTAARAQASDVGINIADFSRKNKLQPAPSATSLHQILSALQNLKVFSRKFYQDTVSNGIDKALRFLGQYGESDFRHTHMCQAIVFWISFKLSKFRARVLAGDMALAALVAGEFCRIDPVLAEINEYYGNKDPRHDQSKTRKIRRDVKRQASRRPQTPFPNKSSMVASVAALSIKGRMP
;
A
#
# COMPACT_ATOMS: atom_id res chain seq x y z
N MET A 1 -3.41 62.68 12.71
CA MET A 1 -2.99 61.98 13.93
C MET A 1 -4.21 61.35 14.57
N HIS A 2 -4.39 60.04 14.46
CA HIS A 2 -4.87 59.19 15.55
C HIS A 2 -4.76 57.73 15.11
N LEU A 3 -3.81 57.04 15.74
CA LEU A 3 -3.57 55.61 15.60
C LEU A 3 -4.84 54.85 16.02
N ALA A 4 -5.43 54.11 15.08
CA ALA A 4 -6.33 53.03 15.43
C ALA A 4 -5.48 51.76 15.56
N THR A 5 -5.43 51.24 16.79
CA THR A 5 -4.78 49.99 17.18
C THR A 5 -5.28 48.85 16.29
N GLU A 6 -4.34 48.20 15.58
CA GLU A 6 -4.62 46.94 14.88
C GLU A 6 -5.17 45.94 15.89
N THR A 7 -6.48 45.72 15.81
CA THR A 7 -7.15 44.75 16.66
C THR A 7 -6.71 43.36 16.21
N THR A 8 -6.59 42.41 17.14
CA THR A 8 -6.27 40.99 16.86
C THR A 8 -7.18 40.39 15.77
N ALA A 9 -8.37 40.94 15.58
CA ALA A 9 -9.30 40.64 14.50
C ALA A 9 -8.78 41.00 13.08
N ALA A 10 -8.09 42.14 12.92
CA ALA A 10 -7.46 42.52 11.65
C ALA A 10 -6.25 41.60 11.33
N ARG A 11 -5.52 41.17 12.37
CA ARG A 11 -4.43 40.20 12.23
C ARG A 11 -4.92 38.77 11.92
N ALA A 12 -6.12 38.40 12.37
CA ALA A 12 -6.79 37.17 11.99
C ALA A 12 -7.34 37.20 10.54
N GLN A 13 -7.76 38.38 10.05
CA GLN A 13 -8.14 38.56 8.64
C GLN A 13 -6.92 38.50 7.70
N ALA A 14 -5.74 38.93 8.15
CA ALA A 14 -4.51 38.88 7.36
C ALA A 14 -3.88 37.47 7.26
N SER A 15 -4.28 36.51 8.12
CA SER A 15 -3.89 35.11 7.97
C SER A 15 -4.73 34.34 6.94
N ASP A 16 -5.78 34.95 6.38
CA ASP A 16 -6.65 34.38 5.34
C ASP A 16 -6.05 34.55 3.94
N VAL A 17 -4.85 34.02 3.72
CA VAL A 17 -4.53 33.50 2.39
C VAL A 17 -4.96 32.04 2.38
N GLY A 18 -6.27 31.85 2.18
CA GLY A 18 -6.83 30.59 1.72
C GLY A 18 -7.63 29.86 2.78
N ILE A 19 -8.80 30.36 3.12
CA ILE A 19 -10.10 29.72 2.83
C ILE A 19 -11.15 30.66 3.44
N ASN A 20 -11.89 31.35 2.57
CA ASN A 20 -13.04 32.12 3.03
C ASN A 20 -14.13 31.14 3.49
N ILE A 21 -14.28 30.97 4.80
CA ILE A 21 -15.20 29.99 5.41
C ILE A 21 -16.68 30.28 5.07
N ALA A 22 -16.99 31.50 4.59
CA ALA A 22 -18.32 31.91 4.16
C ALA A 22 -18.53 31.84 2.63
N ASP A 23 -17.50 31.52 1.85
CA ASP A 23 -17.60 31.38 0.40
C ASP A 23 -17.98 29.95 0.02
N PHE A 24 -19.25 29.71 -0.34
CA PHE A 24 -19.71 28.41 -0.83
C PHE A 24 -19.58 28.25 -2.36
N SER A 25 -18.86 29.17 -3.04
CA SER A 25 -18.65 29.08 -4.47
C SER A 25 -17.73 27.91 -4.84
N ARG A 26 -17.87 27.39 -6.08
CA ARG A 26 -17.02 26.31 -6.60
C ARG A 26 -15.52 26.67 -6.65
N LYS A 27 -15.17 27.93 -6.43
CA LYS A 27 -13.79 28.44 -6.40
C LYS A 27 -13.17 28.28 -5.01
N ASN A 28 -13.98 28.25 -3.95
CA ASN A 28 -13.52 27.91 -2.61
C ASN A 28 -13.43 26.38 -2.46
N LYS A 29 -12.40 25.82 -3.08
CA LYS A 29 -12.08 24.41 -2.88
C LYS A 29 -11.20 24.32 -1.64
N LEU A 30 -11.70 23.63 -0.62
CA LEU A 30 -10.86 23.17 0.48
C LEU A 30 -9.65 22.46 -0.11
N GLN A 31 -8.44 22.81 0.35
CA GLN A 31 -7.26 22.10 -0.09
C GLN A 31 -7.40 20.62 0.29
N PRO A 32 -7.05 19.68 -0.61
CA PRO A 32 -7.05 18.26 -0.28
C PRO A 32 -6.20 18.01 0.96
N ALA A 33 -6.69 17.16 1.86
CA ALA A 33 -5.89 16.75 3.01
C ALA A 33 -4.58 16.10 2.52
N PRO A 34 -3.43 16.40 3.17
CA PRO A 34 -2.17 15.76 2.82
C PRO A 34 -2.28 14.24 2.97
N SER A 35 -1.67 13.51 2.03
CA SER A 35 -1.66 12.05 2.08
C SER A 35 -0.90 11.56 3.31
N ALA A 36 -1.46 10.56 4.01
CA ALA A 36 -0.79 9.97 5.16
C ALA A 36 0.52 9.29 4.73
N THR A 37 1.61 9.64 5.40
CA THR A 37 2.94 9.06 5.11
C THR A 37 3.37 7.98 6.11
N SER A 38 2.64 7.83 7.21
CA SER A 38 2.88 6.84 8.24
C SER A 38 1.59 6.31 8.87
N LEU A 39 1.64 5.10 9.42
CA LEU A 39 0.55 4.53 10.20
C LEU A 39 0.15 5.42 11.38
N HIS A 40 1.13 6.04 12.05
CA HIS A 40 0.87 6.91 13.20
C HIS A 40 -0.07 8.07 12.84
N GLN A 41 0.10 8.68 11.66
CA GLN A 41 -0.80 9.73 11.18
C GLN A 41 -2.22 9.21 10.96
N ILE A 42 -2.37 7.99 10.44
CA ILE A 42 -3.68 7.34 10.23
C ILE A 42 -4.37 7.07 11.58
N LEU A 43 -3.63 6.49 12.54
CA LEU A 43 -4.14 6.21 13.88
C LEU A 43 -4.52 7.50 14.62
N SER A 44 -3.69 8.53 14.54
CA SER A 44 -3.97 9.85 15.12
C SER A 44 -5.23 10.49 14.52
N ALA A 45 -5.39 10.44 13.20
CA ALA A 45 -6.58 10.94 12.53
C ALA A 45 -7.86 10.19 12.96
N LEU A 46 -7.81 8.85 13.05
CA LEU A 46 -8.94 8.05 13.52
C LEU A 46 -9.25 8.28 14.99
N GLN A 47 -8.24 8.52 15.83
CA GLN A 47 -8.43 8.86 17.23
C GLN A 47 -9.16 10.21 17.36
N ASN A 48 -8.78 11.20 16.56
CA ASN A 48 -9.48 12.48 16.52
C ASN A 48 -10.93 12.33 16.04
N LEU A 49 -11.15 11.51 15.01
CA LEU A 49 -12.50 11.18 14.52
C LEU A 49 -13.35 10.49 15.60
N LYS A 50 -12.76 9.60 16.41
CA LYS A 50 -13.44 8.94 17.53
C LYS A 50 -13.81 9.92 18.64
N VAL A 51 -12.90 10.83 19.00
CA VAL A 51 -13.18 11.87 20.00
C VAL A 51 -14.30 12.78 19.51
N PHE A 52 -14.28 13.16 18.23
CA PHE A 52 -15.35 13.91 17.61
C PHE A 52 -16.66 13.12 17.61
N SER A 53 -16.64 11.85 17.22
CA SER A 53 -17.86 11.04 17.11
C SER A 53 -18.56 10.87 18.45
N ARG A 54 -17.80 10.70 19.54
CA ARG A 54 -18.35 10.57 20.90
C ARG A 54 -19.13 11.80 21.36
N LYS A 55 -18.80 12.98 20.85
CA LYS A 55 -19.48 14.23 21.22
C LYS A 55 -20.75 14.47 20.41
N PHE A 56 -20.82 13.97 19.17
CA PHE A 56 -21.83 14.38 18.20
C PHE A 56 -22.71 13.23 17.68
N TYR A 57 -22.36 11.97 17.94
CA TYR A 57 -23.03 10.80 17.38
C TYR A 57 -23.32 9.73 18.44
N GLN A 58 -24.27 8.86 18.11
CA GLN A 58 -24.63 7.69 18.92
C GLN A 58 -23.45 6.73 19.11
N ASP A 59 -23.50 5.94 20.18
CA ASP A 59 -22.45 4.97 20.55
C ASP A 59 -22.12 3.99 19.43
N THR A 60 -23.09 3.61 18.60
CA THR A 60 -22.88 2.74 17.44
C THR A 60 -21.84 3.30 16.47
N VAL A 61 -21.88 4.61 16.21
CA VAL A 61 -20.92 5.30 15.32
C VAL A 61 -19.54 5.33 15.96
N SER A 62 -19.47 5.70 17.24
CA SER A 62 -18.23 5.76 17.99
C SER A 62 -17.57 4.38 18.15
N ASN A 63 -18.36 3.33 18.33
CA ASN A 63 -17.90 1.95 18.40
C ASN A 63 -17.41 1.44 17.04
N GLY A 64 -18.05 1.84 15.95
CA GLY A 64 -17.59 1.55 14.60
C GLY A 64 -16.19 2.10 14.32
N ILE A 65 -15.94 3.36 14.71
CA ILE A 65 -14.63 4.00 14.58
C ILE A 65 -13.61 3.36 15.53
N ASP A 66 -14.01 3.01 16.75
CA ASP A 66 -13.14 2.30 17.70
C ASP A 66 -12.65 0.96 17.16
N LYS A 67 -13.55 0.16 16.56
CA LYS A 67 -13.17 -1.11 15.92
C LYS A 67 -12.15 -0.92 14.81
N ALA A 68 -12.33 0.10 13.96
CA ALA A 68 -11.36 0.44 12.91
C ALA A 68 -9.99 0.80 13.50
N LEU A 69 -9.98 1.60 14.57
CA LEU A 69 -8.76 2.03 15.25
C LEU A 69 -8.02 0.86 15.90
N ARG A 70 -8.74 -0.03 16.59
CA ARG A 70 -8.16 -1.25 17.19
C ARG A 70 -7.60 -2.18 16.13
N PHE A 71 -8.33 -2.38 15.04
CA PHE A 71 -7.86 -3.19 13.91
C PHE A 71 -6.53 -2.66 13.37
N LEU A 72 -6.42 -1.35 13.10
CA LEU A 72 -5.20 -0.77 12.53
C LEU A 72 -4.03 -0.79 13.50
N GLY A 73 -4.27 -0.62 14.80
CA GLY A 73 -3.23 -0.79 15.81
C GLY A 73 -2.60 -2.18 15.73
N GLN A 74 -3.43 -3.22 15.70
CA GLN A 74 -2.99 -4.62 15.61
C GLN A 74 -2.41 -4.99 14.24
N TYR A 75 -2.93 -4.39 13.17
CA TYR A 75 -2.46 -4.59 11.81
C TYR A 75 -1.08 -3.97 11.59
N GLY A 76 -0.89 -2.78 12.17
CA GLY A 76 0.27 -1.95 12.05
C GLY A 76 1.57 -2.53 12.59
N GLU A 77 1.49 -3.25 13.71
CA GLU A 77 2.64 -3.88 14.36
C GLU A 77 3.29 -4.96 13.50
N SER A 78 2.55 -5.54 12.53
CA SER A 78 3.01 -6.69 11.75
C SER A 78 3.39 -6.34 10.30
N ASP A 79 2.65 -5.42 9.67
CA ASP A 79 2.58 -5.38 8.20
C ASP A 79 2.98 -4.06 7.55
N PHE A 80 3.11 -2.95 8.30
CA PHE A 80 3.46 -1.65 7.71
C PHE A 80 4.92 -1.55 7.29
N ARG A 81 5.17 -1.59 5.98
CA ARG A 81 6.53 -1.56 5.43
C ARG A 81 6.83 -0.34 4.55
N HIS A 82 5.82 0.35 4.00
CA HIS A 82 6.02 1.39 2.97
C HIS A 82 4.96 2.51 2.97
N THR A 83 5.32 3.70 2.50
CA THR A 83 4.43 4.88 2.35
C THR A 83 3.24 4.62 1.40
N HIS A 84 3.45 3.90 0.30
CA HIS A 84 2.35 3.55 -0.61
C HIS A 84 1.31 2.64 0.03
N MET A 85 1.74 1.79 0.95
CA MET A 85 0.85 0.94 1.75
C MET A 85 -0.02 1.79 2.70
N CYS A 86 0.52 2.91 3.21
CA CYS A 86 -0.23 3.88 4.01
C CYS A 86 -1.37 4.49 3.20
N GLN A 87 -1.09 4.94 1.97
CA GLN A 87 -2.11 5.52 1.08
C GLN A 87 -3.21 4.51 0.74
N ALA A 88 -2.84 3.27 0.44
CA ALA A 88 -3.79 2.22 0.12
C ALA A 88 -4.68 1.86 1.32
N ILE A 89 -4.11 1.85 2.53
CA ILE A 89 -4.87 1.62 3.76
C ILE A 89 -5.81 2.78 4.06
N VAL A 90 -5.38 4.03 3.83
CA VAL A 90 -6.27 5.20 3.91
C VAL A 90 -7.46 5.02 2.96
N PHE A 91 -7.21 4.64 1.71
CA PHE A 91 -8.29 4.37 0.75
C PHE A 91 -9.26 3.30 1.25
N TRP A 92 -8.75 2.17 1.72
CA TRP A 92 -9.57 1.07 2.25
C TRP A 92 -10.42 1.50 3.45
N ILE A 93 -9.83 2.22 4.42
CA ILE A 93 -10.55 2.76 5.57
C ILE A 93 -11.64 3.74 5.11
N SER A 94 -11.31 4.67 4.21
CA SER A 94 -12.27 5.64 3.68
C SER A 94 -13.43 4.95 2.97
N PHE A 95 -13.17 3.87 2.23
CA PHE A 95 -14.21 3.05 1.61
C PHE A 95 -15.14 2.41 2.65
N LYS A 96 -14.59 1.75 3.68
CA LYS A 96 -15.37 1.14 4.76
C LYS A 96 -16.18 2.18 5.55
N LEU A 97 -15.58 3.32 5.89
CA LEU A 97 -16.26 4.41 6.60
C LEU A 97 -17.35 5.05 5.73
N SER A 98 -17.16 5.14 4.42
CA SER A 98 -18.21 5.63 3.51
C SER A 98 -19.40 4.67 3.45
N LYS A 99 -19.13 3.36 3.39
CA LYS A 99 -20.17 2.32 3.47
C LYS A 99 -20.90 2.37 4.81
N PHE A 100 -20.18 2.53 5.92
CA PHE A 100 -20.74 2.69 7.26
C PHE A 100 -21.65 3.92 7.33
N ARG A 101 -21.15 5.08 6.88
CA ARG A 101 -21.91 6.34 6.83
C ARG A 101 -23.19 6.19 6.00
N ALA A 102 -23.14 5.52 4.86
CA ALA A 102 -24.32 5.30 4.03
C ALA A 102 -25.42 4.52 4.80
N ARG A 103 -25.04 3.52 5.61
CA ARG A 103 -25.99 2.79 6.47
C ARG A 103 -26.56 3.67 7.59
N VAL A 104 -25.71 4.46 8.25
CA VAL A 104 -26.14 5.42 9.28
C VAL A 104 -27.14 6.43 8.72
N LEU A 105 -26.87 6.98 7.54
CA LEU A 105 -27.78 7.95 6.89
C LEU A 105 -29.10 7.32 6.45
N ALA A 106 -29.11 6.03 6.12
CA ALA A 106 -30.32 5.27 5.82
C ALA A 106 -31.12 4.87 7.07
N GLY A 107 -30.64 5.19 8.29
CA GLY A 107 -31.26 4.81 9.55
C GLY A 107 -31.06 3.33 9.93
N ASP A 108 -30.29 2.57 9.16
CA ASP A 108 -30.07 1.15 9.37
C ASP A 108 -28.86 0.89 10.28
N MET A 109 -29.09 1.04 11.58
CA MET A 109 -28.06 0.87 12.60
C MET A 109 -27.58 -0.58 12.74
N ALA A 110 -28.43 -1.55 12.42
CA ALA A 110 -28.08 -2.97 12.45
C ALA A 110 -27.05 -3.29 11.35
N LEU A 111 -27.30 -2.86 10.10
CA LEU A 111 -26.33 -3.02 9.02
C LEU A 111 -25.08 -2.16 9.24
N ALA A 112 -25.21 -0.96 9.82
CA ALA A 112 -24.05 -0.16 10.19
C ALA A 112 -23.13 -0.92 11.17
N ALA A 113 -23.70 -1.56 12.19
CA ALA A 113 -22.94 -2.38 13.14
C ALA A 113 -22.23 -3.57 12.47
N LEU A 114 -22.84 -4.18 11.43
CA LEU A 114 -22.22 -5.24 10.64
C LEU A 114 -21.02 -4.74 9.82
N VAL A 115 -21.11 -3.54 9.22
CA VAL A 115 -19.99 -2.94 8.48
C VAL A 115 -18.77 -2.76 9.40
N ALA A 116 -18.99 -2.41 10.66
CA ALA A 116 -17.91 -2.32 11.64
C ALA A 116 -17.27 -3.69 11.97
N GLY A 117 -17.96 -4.80 11.71
CA GLY A 117 -17.39 -6.14 11.77
C GLY A 117 -16.52 -6.52 10.57
N GLU A 118 -16.57 -5.74 9.48
CA GLU A 118 -15.79 -6.00 8.26
C GLU A 118 -14.32 -5.54 8.35
N PHE A 119 -13.94 -4.86 9.44
CA PHE A 119 -12.53 -4.52 9.68
C PHE A 119 -11.76 -5.79 10.08
N CYS A 120 -11.30 -6.55 9.09
CA CYS A 120 -10.60 -7.81 9.31
C CYS A 120 -9.43 -8.02 8.32
N ARG A 121 -8.48 -8.87 8.72
CA ARG A 121 -7.28 -9.19 7.90
C ARG A 121 -7.60 -9.98 6.64
N ILE A 122 -8.70 -10.73 6.66
CA ILE A 122 -9.20 -11.54 5.54
C ILE A 122 -10.12 -10.76 4.59
N ASP A 123 -10.23 -9.44 4.77
CA ASP A 123 -11.02 -8.61 3.87
C ASP A 123 -10.43 -8.69 2.45
N PRO A 124 -11.25 -8.98 1.42
CA PRO A 124 -10.75 -9.24 0.07
C PRO A 124 -10.07 -8.01 -0.55
N VAL A 125 -10.58 -6.80 -0.26
CA VAL A 125 -9.99 -5.55 -0.76
C VAL A 125 -8.64 -5.30 -0.09
N LEU A 126 -8.55 -5.58 1.21
CA LEU A 126 -7.29 -5.45 1.94
C LEU A 126 -6.25 -6.49 1.47
N ALA A 127 -6.68 -7.72 1.20
CA ALA A 127 -5.83 -8.77 0.65
C ALA A 127 -5.28 -8.39 -0.74
N GLU A 128 -6.12 -7.86 -1.62
CA GLU A 128 -5.71 -7.37 -2.94
C GLU A 128 -4.69 -6.22 -2.84
N ILE A 129 -4.92 -5.28 -1.92
CA ILE A 129 -3.96 -4.20 -1.61
C ILE A 129 -2.62 -4.78 -1.17
N ASN A 130 -2.61 -5.73 -0.25
CA ASN A 130 -1.39 -6.36 0.23
C ASN A 130 -0.62 -7.10 -0.86
N GLU A 131 -1.31 -7.82 -1.73
CA GLU A 131 -0.69 -8.51 -2.86
C GLU A 131 -0.08 -7.52 -3.84
N TYR A 132 -0.83 -6.48 -4.23
CA TYR A 132 -0.38 -5.47 -5.17
C TYR A 132 0.88 -4.75 -4.69
N TYR A 133 0.91 -4.30 -3.43
CA TYR A 133 2.05 -3.57 -2.88
C TYR A 133 3.18 -4.50 -2.39
N GLY A 134 2.88 -5.72 -1.97
CA GLY A 134 3.87 -6.74 -1.63
C GLY A 134 4.69 -7.17 -2.84
N ASN A 135 4.06 -7.29 -4.01
CA ASN A 135 4.74 -7.59 -5.28
C ASN A 135 5.61 -6.43 -5.80
N LYS A 136 5.33 -5.19 -5.38
CA LYS A 136 6.08 -3.98 -5.77
C LYS A 136 7.24 -3.62 -4.84
N ASP A 137 7.50 -4.39 -3.80
CA ASP A 137 8.65 -4.15 -2.93
C ASP A 137 9.96 -4.44 -3.70
N PRO A 138 10.84 -3.44 -3.93
CA PRO A 138 12.11 -3.65 -4.62
C PRO A 138 13.03 -4.67 -3.92
N ARG A 139 12.80 -4.98 -2.63
CA ARG A 139 13.50 -6.06 -1.92
C ARG A 139 13.04 -7.46 -2.37
N HIS A 140 11.80 -7.60 -2.83
CA HIS A 140 11.28 -8.85 -3.38
C HIS A 140 11.98 -9.19 -4.70
N ASP A 141 12.23 -8.18 -5.54
CA ASP A 141 12.91 -8.35 -6.82
C ASP A 141 14.42 -8.65 -6.65
N GLN A 142 15.07 -7.96 -5.70
CA GLN A 142 16.47 -8.24 -5.32
C GLN A 142 16.66 -9.66 -4.74
N SER A 143 15.66 -10.20 -4.05
CA SER A 143 15.71 -11.56 -3.50
C SER A 143 15.59 -12.63 -4.58
N LYS A 144 14.74 -12.40 -5.60
CA LYS A 144 14.64 -13.26 -6.79
C LYS A 144 15.93 -13.25 -7.61
N THR A 145 16.47 -12.07 -7.93
CA THR A 145 17.74 -11.95 -8.67
C THR A 145 18.94 -12.53 -7.90
N ARG A 146 19.00 -12.37 -6.57
CA ARG A 146 20.05 -13.00 -5.74
C ARG A 146 19.94 -14.52 -5.72
N LYS A 147 18.73 -15.09 -5.71
CA LYS A 147 18.51 -16.55 -5.74
C LYS A 147 18.89 -17.12 -7.11
N ILE A 148 18.45 -16.49 -8.19
CA ILE A 148 18.83 -16.83 -9.57
C ILE A 148 20.36 -16.77 -9.75
N ARG A 149 21.04 -15.72 -9.25
CA ARG A 149 22.51 -15.64 -9.29
C ARG A 149 23.21 -16.78 -8.52
N ARG A 150 22.67 -17.21 -7.38
CA ARG A 150 23.23 -18.34 -6.61
C ARG A 150 23.01 -19.66 -7.33
N ASP A 151 21.85 -19.86 -7.94
CA ASP A 151 21.52 -21.08 -8.67
C ASP A 151 22.34 -21.19 -9.96
N VAL A 152 22.52 -20.09 -10.69
CA VAL A 152 23.44 -20.01 -11.84
C VAL A 152 24.88 -20.31 -11.42
N LYS A 153 25.34 -19.77 -10.28
CA LYS A 153 26.69 -20.05 -9.75
C LYS A 153 26.86 -21.52 -9.35
N ARG A 154 25.83 -22.14 -8.76
CA ARG A 154 25.83 -23.57 -8.39
C ARG A 154 25.79 -24.47 -9.63
N GLN A 155 25.10 -24.06 -10.68
CA GLN A 155 25.01 -24.81 -11.94
C GLN A 155 26.31 -24.69 -12.76
N ALA A 156 26.98 -23.54 -12.72
CA ALA A 156 28.32 -23.35 -13.30
C ALA A 156 29.39 -24.21 -12.60
N SER A 157 29.31 -24.38 -11.27
CA SER A 157 30.20 -25.28 -10.51
C SER A 157 29.93 -26.78 -10.73
N ARG A 158 28.83 -27.16 -11.39
CA ARG A 158 28.47 -28.56 -11.66
C ARG A 158 28.70 -29.00 -13.11
N ARG A 159 29.29 -28.16 -13.96
CA ARG A 159 29.74 -28.62 -15.29
C ARG A 159 30.86 -29.65 -15.11
N PRO A 160 30.71 -30.89 -15.62
CA PRO A 160 31.83 -31.83 -15.66
C PRO A 160 32.94 -31.21 -16.51
N GLN A 161 34.17 -31.23 -16.01
CA GLN A 161 35.33 -30.94 -16.84
C GLN A 161 35.34 -31.95 -17.99
N THR A 162 35.24 -31.47 -19.23
CA THR A 162 35.56 -32.29 -20.40
C THR A 162 37.01 -32.74 -20.25
N PRO A 163 37.31 -34.05 -20.32
CA PRO A 163 38.69 -34.51 -20.29
C PRO A 163 39.45 -33.91 -21.48
N PHE A 164 40.58 -33.27 -21.20
CA PHE A 164 41.48 -32.78 -22.23
C PHE A 164 41.89 -33.95 -23.15
N PRO A 165 42.01 -33.74 -24.48
CA PRO A 165 42.47 -34.79 -25.36
C PRO A 165 43.96 -34.99 -25.10
N ASN A 166 44.31 -36.15 -24.55
CA ASN A 166 45.70 -36.52 -24.33
C ASN A 166 46.34 -36.84 -25.69
N LYS A 167 47.49 -36.22 -25.99
CA LYS A 167 48.27 -36.44 -27.21
C LYS A 167 48.93 -37.82 -27.17
N SER A 168 48.17 -38.89 -27.37
CA SER A 168 48.64 -40.24 -27.71
C SER A 168 47.45 -41.10 -28.11
N SER A 169 46.91 -40.82 -29.29
CA SER A 169 46.17 -41.81 -30.10
C SER A 169 46.02 -41.26 -31.52
N MET A 170 47.16 -41.04 -32.19
CA MET A 170 47.20 -41.22 -33.63
C MET A 170 47.52 -42.69 -33.84
N VAL A 171 46.52 -43.56 -33.92
CA VAL A 171 46.39 -44.69 -34.87
C VAL A 171 44.96 -45.20 -34.68
N ALA A 172 44.31 -45.59 -35.78
CA ALA A 172 42.98 -46.21 -35.86
C ALA A 172 41.79 -45.26 -36.05
N SER A 173 41.76 -44.61 -37.21
CA SER A 173 40.53 -44.48 -37.99
C SER A 173 40.88 -44.43 -39.47
N VAL A 174 41.39 -45.57 -39.95
CA VAL A 174 41.35 -45.92 -41.37
C VAL A 174 40.42 -47.13 -41.46
N ALA A 175 39.49 -47.07 -42.41
CA ALA A 175 38.56 -48.11 -42.83
C ALA A 175 37.24 -48.27 -42.04
N ALA A 176 36.21 -47.54 -42.47
CA ALA A 176 34.94 -48.10 -42.96
C ALA A 176 34.10 -46.92 -43.50
N LEU A 177 34.04 -46.71 -44.82
CA LEU A 177 32.96 -47.19 -45.71
C LEU A 177 31.57 -46.65 -45.28
N SER A 178 30.75 -46.03 -46.11
CA SER A 178 30.74 -45.89 -47.56
C SER A 178 29.76 -44.79 -47.93
N ILE A 179 30.17 -43.94 -48.87
CA ILE A 179 29.40 -42.87 -49.48
C ILE A 179 28.31 -43.49 -50.36
N LYS A 180 27.04 -43.13 -50.10
CA LYS A 180 25.94 -43.38 -51.03
C LYS A 180 25.27 -42.06 -51.39
N GLY A 181 25.49 -41.63 -52.64
CA GLY A 181 24.59 -40.74 -53.37
C GLY A 181 25.19 -39.42 -53.87
N ARG A 182 25.54 -39.34 -55.16
CA ARG A 182 24.89 -38.42 -56.13
C ARG A 182 25.31 -38.71 -57.59
N MET A 183 24.28 -38.80 -58.44
CA MET A 183 24.26 -38.79 -59.92
C MET A 183 24.82 -37.46 -60.49
N PRO A 184 25.12 -37.35 -61.80
CA PRO A 184 24.14 -37.37 -62.90
C PRO A 184 24.20 -38.60 -63.80
#